data_AF-A0A3B1DE94-F1
#
_entry.id   AF-A0A3B1DE94-F1
#
_cell.length_a   1.000
_cell.length_b   1.000
_cell.length_c   1.000
_cell.angle_alpha   90.00
_cell.angle_beta   90.00
_cell.angle_gamma   90.00
#
_symmetry.space_group_name_H-M   'P 1'
#
loop_
_entity.id
_entity.type
_entity.pdbx_description
1 polymer ?
#
loop_
_entity_poly.entity_id
_entity_poly.type
_entity_poly.pdbx_seq_one_letter_code
_entity_poly.pdbx_strand_id
1 'polypeptide(L)'
;MMAFKRKTMKWMSTLFCGIFILLGLMNAKAQADNDISIVYTRKTTSQKNKLMEALPKRISAKAYNIGSLSIMDFSGKNKALLRMNASKMVIMLGDAPMKILKNAKINTDLLVIQSIRQTLHSSRWTLYILGQETALKTFDPSLKKKKVSKIEDLGSEQDLRSLTLLIVDTQTISFQEVISEVVEKTLR
;
A
#
# COMPACT_ATOMS: atom_id res chain seq x y z
N MET A 1 9.09 0.83 -62.88
CA MET A 1 8.39 -0.07 -61.93
C MET A 1 9.02 -0.09 -60.51
N MET A 2 9.74 0.97 -60.06
CA MET A 2 10.42 0.99 -58.74
C MET A 2 9.88 2.02 -57.72
N ALA A 3 9.02 2.95 -58.13
CA ALA A 3 8.52 4.01 -57.24
C ALA A 3 7.35 3.59 -56.33
N PHE A 4 6.51 2.65 -56.79
CA PHE A 4 5.30 2.21 -56.07
C PHE A 4 5.63 1.41 -54.80
N LYS A 5 6.77 0.70 -54.78
CA LYS A 5 7.22 -0.12 -53.64
C LYS A 5 7.69 0.69 -52.42
N ARG A 6 8.15 1.93 -52.59
CA ARG A 6 8.68 2.75 -51.47
C ARG A 6 7.59 3.43 -50.64
N LYS A 7 6.44 3.73 -51.26
CA LYS A 7 5.34 4.47 -50.62
C LYS A 7 4.51 3.57 -49.69
N THR A 8 4.29 2.31 -50.09
CA THR A 8 3.60 1.28 -49.28
C THR A 8 4.41 0.83 -48.08
N MET A 9 5.75 0.77 -48.21
CA MET A 9 6.65 0.37 -47.12
C MET A 9 6.68 1.38 -45.96
N LYS A 10 6.59 2.69 -46.24
CA LYS A 10 6.48 3.75 -45.22
C LYS A 10 5.13 3.74 -44.50
N TRP A 11 4.05 3.38 -45.20
CA TRP A 11 2.72 3.25 -44.58
C TRP A 11 2.65 2.05 -43.64
N MET A 12 3.22 0.91 -44.03
CA MET A 12 3.32 -0.27 -43.17
C MET A 12 4.17 -0.01 -41.91
N SER A 13 5.29 0.72 -42.01
CA SER A 13 6.11 1.04 -40.82
C SER A 13 5.39 1.99 -39.86
N THR A 14 4.60 2.94 -40.38
CA THR A 14 3.85 3.89 -39.54
C THR A 14 2.68 3.20 -38.84
N LEU A 15 1.99 2.27 -39.53
CA LEU A 15 0.97 1.40 -38.92
C LEU A 15 1.56 0.47 -37.86
N PHE A 16 2.73 -0.13 -38.11
CA PHE A 16 3.42 -0.98 -37.12
C PHE A 16 3.84 -0.19 -35.88
N CYS A 17 4.44 1.00 -36.04
CA CYS A 17 4.79 1.85 -34.90
C CYS A 17 3.54 2.31 -34.13
N GLY A 18 2.45 2.68 -34.82
CA GLY A 18 1.18 3.05 -34.18
C GLY A 18 0.59 1.90 -33.35
N ILE A 19 0.63 0.67 -33.88
CA ILE A 19 0.14 -0.53 -33.18
C ILE A 19 1.02 -0.87 -31.96
N PHE A 20 2.35 -0.75 -32.06
CA PHE A 20 3.24 -0.96 -30.92
C PHE A 20 3.07 0.09 -29.82
N ILE A 21 2.77 1.35 -30.17
CA ILE A 21 2.47 2.40 -29.19
C ILE A 21 1.11 2.15 -28.53
N LEU A 22 0.10 1.71 -29.28
CA LEU A 22 -1.21 1.33 -28.73
C LEU A 22 -1.12 0.09 -27.82
N LEU A 23 -0.41 -0.96 -28.24
CA LEU A 23 -0.20 -2.16 -27.41
C LEU A 23 0.68 -1.88 -26.18
N GLY A 24 1.66 -0.98 -26.30
CA GLY A 24 2.47 -0.50 -25.17
C GLY A 24 1.66 0.31 -24.15
N LEU A 25 0.70 1.11 -24.62
CA LEU A 25 -0.23 1.86 -23.76
C LEU A 25 -1.25 0.94 -23.07
N MET A 26 -1.69 -0.14 -23.72
CA MET A 26 -2.62 -1.11 -23.13
C MET A 26 -1.97 -1.95 -22.02
N ASN A 27 -0.66 -2.24 -22.11
CA ASN A 27 0.08 -2.97 -21.07
C ASN A 27 0.60 -2.09 -19.91
N ALA A 28 0.45 -0.76 -19.99
CA ALA A 28 0.90 0.16 -18.94
C ALA A 28 -0.15 0.37 -17.83
N LYS A 29 -1.35 -0.21 -17.94
CA LYS A 29 -2.13 -0.53 -16.75
C LYS A 29 -1.44 -1.71 -16.10
N ALA A 30 -0.51 -1.43 -15.19
CA ALA A 30 -0.04 -2.40 -14.22
C ALA A 30 -1.29 -2.91 -13.50
N GLN A 31 -1.85 -4.01 -14.02
CA GLN A 31 -3.04 -4.62 -13.48
C GLN A 31 -2.72 -4.96 -12.04
N ALA A 32 -3.54 -4.45 -11.13
CA ALA A 32 -3.41 -4.67 -9.70
C ALA A 32 -3.53 -6.18 -9.45
N ASP A 33 -2.39 -6.85 -9.39
CA ASP A 33 -2.32 -8.30 -9.24
C ASP A 33 -2.59 -8.72 -7.77
N ASN A 34 -2.91 -7.75 -6.91
CA ASN A 34 -3.22 -7.92 -5.50
C ASN A 34 -3.98 -6.70 -4.94
N ASP A 35 -4.95 -6.95 -4.06
CA ASP A 35 -5.73 -5.93 -3.35
C ASP A 35 -4.84 -5.16 -2.35
N ILE A 36 -3.95 -5.87 -1.64
CA ILE A 36 -3.12 -5.31 -0.57
C ILE A 36 -1.64 -5.56 -0.82
N SER A 37 -0.83 -4.52 -0.63
CA SER A 37 0.62 -4.61 -0.54
C SER A 37 1.09 -4.40 0.90
N ILE A 38 1.66 -5.43 1.54
CA ILE A 38 2.23 -5.34 2.89
C ILE A 38 3.73 -5.04 2.79
N VAL A 39 4.17 -3.93 3.37
CA VAL A 39 5.56 -3.48 3.35
C VAL A 39 6.18 -3.67 4.73
N TYR A 40 7.25 -4.44 4.79
CA TYR A 40 7.86 -4.83 6.05
C TYR A 40 9.39 -4.89 5.92
N THR A 41 10.06 -5.10 7.06
CA THR A 41 11.50 -5.38 7.09
C THR A 41 11.76 -6.68 7.84
N ARG A 42 13.00 -7.19 7.81
CA ARG A 42 13.37 -8.42 8.53
C ARG A 42 12.90 -8.42 10.00
N LYS A 43 12.93 -7.27 10.68
CA LYS A 43 12.50 -7.10 12.08
C LYS A 43 11.00 -7.33 12.31
N THR A 44 10.16 -7.07 11.31
CA THR A 44 8.69 -7.21 11.39
C THR A 44 8.17 -8.44 10.66
N THR A 45 9.03 -9.43 10.37
CA THR A 45 8.64 -10.67 9.66
C THR A 45 7.58 -11.48 10.41
N SER A 46 7.70 -11.60 11.74
CA SER A 46 6.70 -12.31 12.56
C SER A 46 5.33 -11.62 12.51
N GLN A 47 5.30 -10.29 12.65
CA GLN A 47 4.07 -9.50 12.54
C GLN A 47 3.43 -9.65 11.16
N LYS A 48 4.24 -9.60 10.10
CA LYS A 48 3.80 -9.84 8.72
C LYS A 48 3.14 -11.20 8.56
N ASN A 49 3.73 -12.27 9.10
CA ASN A 49 3.16 -13.62 8.99
C ASN A 49 1.79 -13.68 9.69
N LYS A 50 1.72 -13.23 10.94
CA LYS A 50 0.47 -13.19 11.72
C LYS A 50 -0.62 -12.37 11.01
N LEU A 51 -0.23 -11.24 10.40
CA LEU A 51 -1.17 -10.42 9.64
C LEU A 51 -1.66 -11.14 8.39
N MET A 52 -0.78 -11.76 7.61
CA MET A 52 -1.20 -12.51 6.41
C MET A 52 -2.16 -13.67 6.75
N GLU A 53 -1.98 -14.32 7.89
CA GLU A 53 -2.88 -15.38 8.38
C GLU A 53 -4.24 -14.85 8.82
N ALA A 54 -4.28 -13.65 9.40
CA ALA A 54 -5.50 -13.03 9.91
C ALA A 54 -6.34 -12.32 8.84
N LEU A 55 -5.74 -11.96 7.69
CA LEU A 55 -6.44 -11.25 6.62
C LEU A 55 -7.58 -12.10 6.02
N PRO A 56 -8.70 -11.47 5.58
CA PRO A 56 -9.80 -12.20 4.98
C PRO A 56 -9.36 -12.93 3.70
N LYS A 57 -9.67 -14.23 3.58
CA LYS A 57 -9.20 -15.09 2.48
C LYS A 57 -9.55 -14.61 1.06
N ARG A 58 -10.61 -13.81 0.92
CA ARG A 58 -11.05 -13.24 -0.36
C ARG A 58 -10.21 -12.04 -0.81
N ILE A 59 -9.38 -11.49 0.07
CA ILE A 59 -8.52 -10.34 -0.20
C ILE A 59 -7.13 -10.84 -0.56
N SER A 60 -6.69 -10.52 -1.76
CA SER A 60 -5.37 -10.91 -2.25
C SER A 60 -4.28 -9.99 -1.68
N ALA A 61 -3.33 -10.57 -0.92
CA ALA A 61 -2.25 -9.81 -0.30
C ALA A 61 -0.87 -10.29 -0.78
N LYS A 62 0.03 -9.35 -1.07
CA LYS A 62 1.46 -9.63 -1.33
C LYS A 62 2.32 -8.84 -0.36
N ALA A 63 3.37 -9.49 0.15
CA ALA A 63 4.31 -8.88 1.09
C ALA A 63 5.66 -8.55 0.43
N TYR A 64 6.19 -7.38 0.73
CA TYR A 64 7.44 -6.85 0.19
C TYR A 64 8.40 -6.52 1.33
N ASN A 65 9.52 -7.23 1.38
CA ASN A 65 10.62 -6.88 2.28
C ASN A 65 11.40 -5.72 1.69
N ILE A 66 11.26 -4.54 2.27
CA ILE A 66 11.92 -3.35 1.73
C ILE A 66 13.40 -3.24 2.12
N GLY A 67 13.84 -3.97 3.15
CA GLY A 67 15.25 -4.06 3.50
C GLY A 67 16.09 -4.75 2.42
N SER A 68 15.51 -5.68 1.67
CA SER A 68 16.17 -6.27 0.49
C SER A 68 16.07 -5.37 -0.75
N LEU A 69 15.02 -4.56 -0.84
CA LEU A 69 14.81 -3.65 -1.97
C LEU A 69 15.70 -2.40 -1.90
N SER A 70 16.18 -2.02 -0.72
CA SER A 70 17.18 -0.94 -0.56
C SER A 70 18.60 -1.35 -0.96
N ILE A 71 18.86 -2.65 -1.13
CA ILE A 71 20.17 -3.19 -1.55
C ILE A 71 20.20 -3.36 -3.08
N MET A 72 19.05 -3.58 -3.72
CA MET A 72 18.92 -3.55 -5.18
C MET A 72 18.87 -2.08 -5.65
N ASP A 73 19.53 -1.76 -6.76
CA ASP A 73 19.63 -0.41 -7.35
C ASP A 73 18.30 0.36 -7.42
N PHE A 74 18.37 1.67 -7.72
CA PHE A 74 17.22 2.60 -7.87
C PHE A 74 16.00 2.00 -8.61
N SER A 75 16.23 1.09 -9.57
CA SER A 75 15.21 0.31 -10.28
C SER A 75 14.33 -0.57 -9.38
N GLY A 76 14.91 -1.27 -8.39
CA GLY A 76 14.19 -2.16 -7.47
C GLY A 76 13.20 -1.42 -6.58
N LYS A 77 13.63 -0.26 -6.04
CA LYS A 77 12.77 0.63 -5.26
C LYS A 77 11.59 1.16 -6.08
N ASN A 78 11.84 1.62 -7.31
CA ASN A 78 10.79 2.12 -8.18
C ASN A 78 9.81 1.03 -8.60
N LYS A 79 10.29 -0.18 -8.92
CA LYS A 79 9.44 -1.33 -9.26
C LYS A 79 8.55 -1.75 -8.08
N ALA A 80 9.09 -1.74 -6.87
CA ALA A 80 8.30 -1.98 -5.67
C ALA A 80 7.26 -0.88 -5.46
N LEU A 81 7.63 0.40 -5.64
CA LEU A 81 6.71 1.52 -5.53
C LEU A 81 5.56 1.46 -6.55
N LEU A 82 5.86 1.11 -7.80
CA LEU A 82 4.85 0.90 -8.84
C LEU A 82 3.87 -0.21 -8.45
N ARG A 83 4.35 -1.33 -7.89
CA ARG A 83 3.49 -2.43 -7.43
C ARG A 83 2.65 -2.03 -6.21
N MET A 84 3.25 -1.34 -5.24
CA MET A 84 2.54 -0.83 -4.07
C MET A 84 1.42 0.12 -4.48
N ASN A 85 1.69 1.04 -5.40
CA ASN A 85 0.69 1.99 -5.91
C ASN A 85 -0.35 1.36 -6.84
N ALA A 86 -0.08 0.17 -7.39
CA ALA A 86 -1.08 -0.58 -8.15
C ALA A 86 -2.11 -1.27 -7.23
N SER A 87 -1.78 -1.57 -5.97
CA SER A 87 -2.72 -2.15 -5.00
C SER A 87 -3.80 -1.16 -4.58
N LYS A 88 -4.94 -1.69 -4.12
CA LYS A 88 -6.03 -0.87 -3.53
C LYS A 88 -5.64 -0.28 -2.17
N MET A 89 -4.75 -0.96 -1.45
CA MET A 89 -4.23 -0.50 -0.17
C MET A 89 -2.79 -0.96 0.06
N VAL A 90 -2.02 -0.13 0.75
CA VAL A 90 -0.67 -0.43 1.25
C VAL A 90 -0.71 -0.48 2.76
N ILE A 91 -0.14 -1.53 3.35
CA ILE A 91 0.01 -1.68 4.79
C ILE A 91 1.50 -1.60 5.14
N MET A 92 1.89 -0.67 6.00
CA MET A 92 3.28 -0.53 6.46
C MET A 92 3.44 -1.04 7.89
N LEU A 93 4.42 -1.92 8.10
CA LEU A 93 4.71 -2.52 9.40
C LEU A 93 5.92 -1.87 10.06
N GLY A 94 5.64 -0.99 11.02
CA GLY A 94 6.61 -0.29 11.86
C GLY A 94 7.32 0.89 11.19
N ASP A 95 8.27 1.49 11.92
CA ASP A 95 9.02 2.68 11.50
C ASP A 95 9.97 2.45 10.31
N ALA A 96 10.53 1.24 10.20
CA ALA A 96 11.65 1.01 9.29
C ALA A 96 11.27 1.16 7.80
N PRO A 97 10.15 0.60 7.31
CA PRO A 97 9.68 0.86 5.96
C PRO A 97 9.47 2.35 5.66
N MET A 98 8.91 3.09 6.62
CA MET A 98 8.65 4.52 6.46
C MET A 98 9.92 5.35 6.30
N LYS A 99 11.01 4.99 6.99
CA LYS A 99 12.31 5.65 6.83
C LYS A 99 12.88 5.42 5.42
N ILE A 100 12.81 4.18 4.93
CA ILE A 100 13.39 3.81 3.62
C ILE A 100 12.59 4.44 2.48
N LEU A 101 11.27 4.54 2.64
CA LEU A 101 10.35 5.16 1.70
C LEU A 101 10.11 6.65 1.97
N LYS A 102 10.93 7.31 2.80
CA LYS A 102 10.81 8.75 3.03
C LYS A 102 10.79 9.48 1.67
N ASN A 103 9.81 10.38 1.50
CA ASN A 103 9.54 11.14 0.28
C ASN A 103 8.98 10.34 -0.91
N ALA A 104 8.69 9.04 -0.77
CA ALA A 104 7.98 8.30 -1.80
C ALA A 104 6.53 8.80 -1.91
N LYS A 105 6.00 8.86 -3.14
CA LYS A 105 4.58 9.17 -3.36
C LYS A 105 3.76 7.88 -3.32
N ILE A 106 2.89 7.79 -2.32
CA ILE A 106 1.89 6.71 -2.20
C ILE A 106 0.55 7.26 -2.69
N ASN A 107 0.01 6.66 -3.75
CA ASN A 107 -1.22 7.11 -4.42
C ASN A 107 -2.41 6.18 -4.17
N THR A 108 -2.33 5.40 -3.10
CA THR A 108 -3.31 4.40 -2.72
C THR A 108 -3.54 4.46 -1.21
N ASP A 109 -4.65 3.91 -0.71
CA ASP A 109 -4.96 3.96 0.72
C ASP A 109 -3.83 3.35 1.55
N LEU A 110 -3.46 4.00 2.66
CA LEU A 110 -2.28 3.65 3.44
C LEU A 110 -2.68 3.36 4.89
N LEU A 111 -2.44 2.13 5.33
CA LEU A 111 -2.47 1.77 6.73
C LEU A 111 -1.04 1.72 7.27
N VAL A 112 -0.79 2.38 8.39
CA VAL A 112 0.51 2.38 9.06
C VAL A 112 0.35 1.76 10.44
N ILE A 113 1.10 0.69 10.69
CA ILE A 113 0.90 -0.18 11.84
C ILE A 113 2.10 -0.08 12.76
N GLN A 114 1.88 0.24 14.04
CA GLN A 114 2.92 0.36 15.07
C GLN A 114 4.12 1.23 14.65
N SER A 115 3.85 2.35 13.98
CA SER A 115 4.87 3.35 13.70
C SER A 115 4.60 4.64 14.47
N ILE A 116 5.64 5.13 15.14
CA ILE A 116 5.59 6.44 15.81
C ILE A 116 6.01 7.58 14.88
N ARG A 117 6.17 7.32 13.59
CA ARG A 117 6.63 8.28 12.60
C ARG A 117 5.50 8.61 11.64
N GLN A 118 5.42 9.88 11.30
CA GLN A 118 4.49 10.40 10.29
C GLN A 118 5.27 10.94 9.09
N THR A 119 6.26 10.17 8.61
CA THR A 119 7.16 10.62 7.52
C THR A 119 6.66 10.21 6.12
N LEU A 120 5.52 9.55 6.05
CA LEU A 120 4.92 9.10 4.80
C LEU A 120 3.41 9.15 4.93
N HIS A 121 2.78 9.71 3.90
CA HIS A 121 1.34 9.84 3.77
C HIS A 121 0.91 9.40 2.37
N SER A 122 -0.33 8.93 2.28
CA SER A 122 -1.01 8.73 1.02
C SER A 122 -1.71 10.01 0.57
N SER A 123 -1.79 10.20 -0.75
CA SER A 123 -2.65 11.22 -1.37
C SER A 123 -4.14 10.90 -1.31
N ARG A 124 -4.53 9.66 -0.93
CA ARG A 124 -5.94 9.24 -0.80
C ARG A 124 -6.40 9.28 0.66
N TRP A 125 -5.91 8.35 1.46
CA TRP A 125 -6.28 8.21 2.87
C TRP A 125 -5.16 7.53 3.63
N THR A 126 -4.88 7.99 4.85
CA THR A 126 -3.86 7.41 5.73
C THR A 126 -4.45 7.21 7.12
N LEU A 127 -4.36 5.98 7.62
CA LEU A 127 -4.73 5.63 9.00
C LEU A 127 -3.54 5.00 9.72
N TYR A 128 -3.16 5.61 10.84
CA TYR A 128 -2.19 5.03 11.77
C TYR A 128 -2.92 4.15 12.78
N ILE A 129 -2.43 2.94 13.01
CA ILE A 129 -2.98 1.99 13.99
C ILE A 129 -1.88 1.67 15.00
N LEU A 130 -2.10 2.01 16.27
CA LEU A 130 -1.11 1.89 17.35
C LEU A 130 -1.69 1.15 18.55
N GLY A 131 -0.85 0.43 19.30
CA GLY A 131 -1.24 -0.09 20.60
C GLY A 131 -1.35 1.04 21.63
N GLN A 132 -2.26 0.92 22.59
CA GLN A 132 -2.52 1.92 23.63
C GLN A 132 -1.27 2.31 24.44
N GLU A 133 -0.34 1.39 24.61
CA GLU A 133 0.95 1.58 25.28
C GLU A 133 1.96 2.40 24.48
N THR A 134 1.66 2.72 23.21
CA THR A 134 2.57 3.44 22.33
C THR A 134 2.63 4.92 22.70
N ALA A 135 3.84 5.43 22.95
CA ALA A 135 4.05 6.85 23.23
C ALA A 135 3.71 7.73 22.01
N LEU A 136 2.68 8.57 22.14
CA LEU A 136 2.16 9.43 21.07
C LEU A 136 2.87 10.80 20.95
N LYS A 137 4.06 10.97 21.56
CA LYS A 137 4.73 12.28 21.65
C LYS A 137 5.04 12.93 20.30
N THR A 138 5.12 12.13 19.25
CA THR A 138 5.41 12.55 17.86
C THR A 138 4.15 12.74 17.01
N PHE A 139 2.97 12.47 17.57
CA PHE A 139 1.69 12.69 16.92
C PHE A 139 1.13 14.05 17.25
N ASP A 140 0.55 14.70 16.24
CA ASP A 140 -0.13 15.97 16.43
C ASP A 140 -1.38 15.73 17.32
N PRO A 141 -1.52 16.43 18.45
CA PRO A 141 -2.67 16.29 19.34
C PRO A 141 -4.03 16.53 18.66
N SER A 142 -4.05 17.32 17.58
CA SER A 142 -5.26 17.69 16.83
C SER A 142 -5.78 16.60 15.88
N LEU A 143 -5.03 15.51 15.69
CA LEU A 143 -5.45 14.42 14.83
C LEU A 143 -6.75 13.78 15.30
N LYS A 144 -7.63 13.51 14.33
CA LYS A 144 -8.86 12.75 14.56
C LYS A 144 -8.49 11.33 14.98
N LYS A 145 -8.72 11.01 16.25
CA LYS A 145 -8.33 9.75 16.87
C LYS A 145 -9.51 9.04 17.50
N LYS A 146 -9.50 7.71 17.45
CA LYS A 146 -10.47 6.84 18.13
C LYS A 146 -9.73 5.75 18.90
N LYS A 147 -10.20 5.46 20.10
CA LYS A 147 -9.73 4.31 20.88
C LYS A 147 -10.72 3.15 20.70
N VAL A 148 -10.19 1.94 20.54
CA VAL A 148 -10.99 0.72 20.38
C VAL A 148 -10.49 -0.36 21.33
N SER A 149 -11.43 -0.99 22.02
CA SER A 149 -11.18 -2.16 22.88
C SER A 149 -11.97 -3.38 22.41
N LYS A 150 -12.93 -3.21 21.49
CA LYS A 150 -13.69 -4.29 20.84
C LYS A 150 -13.90 -3.99 19.35
N ILE A 151 -14.28 -4.99 18.57
CA ILE A 151 -14.51 -4.85 17.11
C ILE A 151 -15.67 -3.90 16.81
N GLU A 152 -16.71 -3.91 17.63
CA GLU A 152 -17.91 -3.07 17.45
C GLU A 152 -17.55 -1.58 17.55
N ASP A 153 -16.50 -1.24 18.30
CA ASP A 153 -16.01 0.12 18.45
C ASP A 153 -15.44 0.68 17.14
N LEU A 154 -15.13 -0.15 16.13
CA LEU A 154 -14.60 0.33 14.86
C LEU A 154 -15.62 1.16 14.08
N GLY A 155 -16.92 0.90 14.27
CA GLY A 155 -17.99 1.60 13.56
C GLY A 155 -18.05 1.26 12.06
N SER A 156 -18.54 2.20 11.27
CA SER A 156 -18.70 2.07 9.82
C SER A 156 -17.42 2.40 9.05
N GLU A 157 -17.40 2.12 7.74
CA GLU A 157 -16.32 2.55 6.85
C GLU A 157 -16.14 4.08 6.87
N GLN A 158 -17.23 4.84 6.88
CA GLN A 158 -17.21 6.30 6.88
C GLN A 158 -16.56 6.85 8.16
N ASP A 159 -16.86 6.20 9.31
CA ASP A 159 -16.22 6.53 10.58
C ASP A 159 -14.71 6.31 10.48
N LEU A 160 -14.27 5.16 9.96
CA LEU A 160 -12.85 4.85 9.78
C LEU A 160 -12.15 5.82 8.83
N ARG A 161 -12.76 6.17 7.71
CA ARG A 161 -12.19 7.12 6.73
C ARG A 161 -12.08 8.54 7.27
N SER A 162 -12.88 8.91 8.28
CA SER A 162 -12.78 10.21 8.95
C SER A 162 -11.61 10.30 9.92
N LEU A 163 -11.01 9.18 10.31
CA LEU A 163 -9.93 9.10 11.28
C LEU A 163 -8.56 9.17 10.62
N THR A 164 -7.60 9.66 11.40
CA THR A 164 -6.17 9.59 11.07
C THR A 164 -5.42 8.65 12.02
N LEU A 165 -5.93 8.44 13.23
CA LEU A 165 -5.30 7.59 14.25
C LEU A 165 -6.32 6.66 14.92
N LEU A 166 -6.00 5.37 14.98
CA LEU A 166 -6.71 4.34 15.71
C LEU A 166 -5.80 3.80 16.83
N ILE A 167 -6.28 3.86 18.07
CA ILE A 167 -5.57 3.38 19.26
C ILE A 167 -6.24 2.10 19.72
N VAL A 168 -5.52 0.99 19.65
CA VAL A 168 -6.02 -0.35 19.97
C VAL A 168 -5.57 -0.74 21.36
N ASP A 169 -6.52 -1.12 22.20
CA ASP A 169 -6.23 -1.77 23.48
C ASP A 169 -5.88 -3.24 23.26
N THR A 170 -4.58 -3.53 23.14
CA THR A 170 -4.09 -4.88 22.82
C THR A 170 -4.24 -5.87 23.98
N GLN A 171 -4.70 -5.43 25.15
CA GLN A 171 -5.01 -6.33 26.28
C GLN A 171 -6.39 -6.98 26.12
N THR A 172 -7.30 -6.31 25.41
CA THR A 172 -8.70 -6.73 25.25
C THR A 172 -8.97 -7.32 23.87
N ILE A 173 -8.29 -6.85 22.83
CA ILE A 173 -8.48 -7.33 21.46
C ILE A 173 -7.15 -7.57 20.74
N SER A 174 -7.13 -8.61 19.90
CA SER A 174 -5.98 -8.89 19.06
C SER A 174 -5.77 -7.79 18.03
N PHE A 175 -4.54 -7.32 17.94
CA PHE A 175 -4.16 -6.29 16.99
C PHE A 175 -4.40 -6.73 15.53
N GLN A 176 -4.16 -8.01 15.22
CA GLN A 176 -4.39 -8.58 13.89
C GLN A 176 -5.88 -8.60 13.51
N GLU A 177 -6.74 -8.86 14.48
CA GLU A 177 -8.19 -8.92 14.29
C GLU A 177 -8.73 -7.53 13.92
N VAL A 178 -8.28 -6.50 14.65
CA VAL A 178 -8.61 -5.10 14.32
C VAL A 178 -8.16 -4.73 12.91
N ILE A 179 -6.92 -5.07 12.54
CA ILE A 179 -6.40 -4.75 11.20
C ILE A 179 -7.23 -5.48 10.12
N SER A 180 -7.55 -6.75 10.34
CA SER A 180 -8.36 -7.55 9.41
C SER A 180 -9.73 -6.93 9.19
N GLU A 181 -10.41 -6.52 10.26
CA GLU A 181 -11.72 -5.89 10.19
C GLU A 181 -11.65 -4.49 9.53
N VAL A 182 -10.65 -3.68 9.85
CA VAL A 182 -10.44 -2.37 9.20
C VAL A 182 -10.26 -2.56 7.69
N VAL A 183 -9.43 -3.52 7.29
CA VAL A 183 -9.20 -3.87 5.89
C VAL A 183 -10.50 -4.33 5.23
N GLU A 184 -11.24 -5.22 5.89
CA GLU A 184 -12.51 -5.77 5.40
C GLU A 184 -13.56 -4.68 5.18
N LYS A 185 -13.68 -3.73 6.10
CA LYS A 185 -14.63 -2.61 5.99
C LYS A 185 -14.24 -1.60 4.92
N THR A 186 -12.95 -1.41 4.64
CA THR A 186 -12.46 -0.31 3.78
C THR A 186 -12.14 -0.73 2.35
N LEU A 187 -12.07 -2.04 2.07
CA LEU A 187 -11.86 -2.58 0.72
C LEU A 187 -13.11 -3.21 0.09
N ARG A 188 -14.24 -3.25 0.81
CA ARG A 188 -15.55 -3.61 0.25
C ARG A 188 -16.06 -2.51 -0.70
#